data_AF-A0A0Q6FXS3-F1
#
_entry.id   AF-A0A0Q6FXS3-F1
#
_cell.length_a   1.000
_cell.length_b   1.000
_cell.length_c   1.000
_cell.angle_alpha   90.00
_cell.angle_beta   90.00
_cell.angle_gamma   90.00
#
_symmetry.space_group_name_H-M   'P 1'
#
loop_
_entity.id
_entity.type
_entity.pdbx_description
1 polymer ?
#
loop_
_entity_poly.entity_id
_entity_poly.type
_entity_poly.pdbx_seq_one_letter_code
_entity_poly.pdbx_strand_id
1 'polypeptide(L)'
;MALFRRKPEVQPAVEDLETASVVVAGHDLALRDVVVGARVDRGRLGVEVHHPVFADLGPDHRDEAAKAVLAATLGLPLAAQVVAEVVPATHTPIDSFGLPALRSFVESLTA
;
A
#
# COMPACT_ATOMS: atom_id res chain seq x y z
N MET A 1 -18.40 -11.47 24.59
CA MET A 1 -18.08 -11.96 23.24
C MET A 1 -16.67 -11.53 22.89
N ALA A 2 -15.75 -12.48 22.71
CA ALA A 2 -14.37 -12.16 22.37
C ALA A 2 -14.28 -11.85 20.86
N LEU A 3 -14.04 -10.58 20.52
CA LEU A 3 -13.61 -10.17 19.19
C LEU A 3 -12.18 -10.69 18.98
N PHE A 4 -12.06 -11.93 18.50
CA PHE A 4 -10.78 -12.40 17.98
C PHE A 4 -10.46 -11.59 16.73
N ARG A 5 -9.70 -10.50 16.87
CA ARG A 5 -8.99 -9.92 15.72
C ARG A 5 -8.07 -11.01 15.20
N ARG A 6 -8.38 -11.56 14.02
CA ARG A 6 -7.47 -12.45 13.29
C ARG A 6 -6.15 -11.71 13.18
N LYS A 7 -5.09 -12.25 13.78
CA LYS A 7 -3.74 -11.69 13.61
C LYS A 7 -3.47 -11.70 12.11
N PRO A 8 -3.12 -10.56 11.50
CA PRO A 8 -2.83 -10.56 10.07
C PRO A 8 -1.66 -11.52 9.85
N GLU A 9 -1.87 -12.45 8.91
CA GLU A 9 -0.89 -13.45 8.54
C GLU A 9 0.37 -12.73 8.05
N VAL A 10 1.55 -13.22 8.43
CA VAL A 10 2.80 -12.58 8.04
C VAL A 10 2.94 -12.72 6.54
N GLN A 11 2.64 -11.64 5.82
CA GLN A 11 2.74 -11.58 4.37
C GLN A 11 4.13 -11.04 4.00
N PRO A 12 4.97 -11.81 3.29
CA PRO A 12 6.22 -11.29 2.75
C PRO A 12 5.93 -10.30 1.62
N ALA A 13 6.92 -9.45 1.31
CA ALA A 13 6.87 -8.62 0.12
C ALA A 13 6.80 -9.51 -1.13
N VAL A 14 5.99 -9.11 -2.11
CA VAL A 14 5.93 -9.78 -3.41
C VAL A 14 7.21 -9.50 -4.18
N GLU A 15 7.82 -10.52 -4.79
CA GLU A 15 9.09 -10.34 -5.50
C GLU A 15 8.95 -9.44 -6.73
N ASP A 16 7.99 -9.75 -7.61
CA ASP A 16 7.76 -9.04 -8.86
C ASP A 16 6.49 -8.18 -8.81
N LEU A 17 6.68 -6.85 -8.76
CA LEU A 17 5.60 -5.87 -8.73
C LEU A 17 4.96 -5.62 -10.10
N GLU A 18 5.62 -6.01 -11.19
CA GLU A 18 5.14 -5.75 -12.57
C GLU A 18 4.04 -6.72 -12.98
N THR A 19 4.06 -7.93 -12.43
CA THR A 19 3.13 -9.01 -12.78
C THR A 19 2.11 -9.32 -11.69
N ALA A 20 2.38 -8.88 -10.46
CA ALA A 20 1.53 -9.17 -9.31
C ALA A 20 0.30 -8.27 -9.23
N SER A 21 -0.71 -8.79 -8.55
CA SER A 21 -1.95 -8.08 -8.27
C SER A 21 -2.51 -8.41 -6.89
N VAL A 22 -3.44 -7.58 -6.43
CA VAL A 22 -4.13 -7.75 -5.16
C VAL A 22 -5.63 -7.71 -5.42
N VAL A 23 -6.36 -8.67 -4.84
CA VAL A 23 -7.82 -8.73 -5.00
C VAL A 23 -8.50 -8.10 -3.79
N VAL A 24 -9.33 -7.08 -4.00
CA VAL A 24 -10.15 -6.44 -2.97
C VAL A 24 -11.55 -6.22 -3.48
N ALA A 25 -12.56 -6.63 -2.69
CA ALA A 25 -13.97 -6.52 -3.04
C ALA A 25 -14.34 -7.10 -4.43
N GLY A 26 -13.62 -8.13 -4.88
CA GLY A 26 -13.81 -8.74 -6.20
C GLY A 26 -13.18 -7.99 -7.37
N HIS A 27 -12.48 -6.88 -7.11
CA HIS A 27 -11.65 -6.19 -8.09
C HIS A 27 -10.22 -6.69 -8.02
N ASP A 28 -9.60 -6.84 -9.18
CA ASP A 28 -8.18 -7.16 -9.31
C ASP A 28 -7.38 -5.86 -9.52
N LEU A 29 -6.42 -5.59 -8.64
CA LEU A 29 -5.60 -4.40 -8.66
C LEU A 29 -4.19 -4.77 -9.05
N ALA A 30 -3.83 -4.52 -10.30
CA ALA A 30 -2.48 -4.76 -10.79
C ALA A 30 -1.50 -3.77 -10.12
N LEU A 31 -0.44 -4.30 -9.49
CA LEU A 31 0.49 -3.47 -8.72
C LEU A 31 1.26 -2.48 -9.61
N ARG A 32 1.52 -2.83 -10.87
CA ARG A 32 2.14 -1.94 -11.87
C ARG A 32 1.34 -0.66 -12.16
N ASP A 33 0.02 -0.69 -11.96
CA ASP A 33 -0.88 0.44 -12.24
C ASP A 33 -1.07 1.33 -11.00
N VAL A 34 -0.45 0.95 -9.88
CA VAL A 34 -0.44 1.74 -8.65
C VAL A 34 0.64 2.82 -8.74
N VAL A 35 0.24 4.03 -8.34
CA VAL A 35 1.19 5.10 -8.04
C VAL A 35 0.99 5.58 -6.61
N VAL A 36 2.06 6.10 -6.01
CA VAL A 36 2.07 6.56 -4.64
C VAL A 36 2.64 7.96 -4.53
N GLY A 37 2.09 8.76 -3.63
CA GLY A 37 2.75 9.93 -3.08
C GLY A 37 3.32 9.57 -1.71
N ALA A 38 4.53 10.01 -1.39
CA ALA A 38 5.13 9.76 -0.08
C ALA A 38 5.59 11.06 0.56
N ARG A 39 5.33 11.18 1.87
CA ARG A 39 5.78 12.31 2.67
C ARG A 39 6.36 11.81 3.98
N VAL A 40 7.52 12.34 4.35
CA VAL A 40 8.09 12.13 5.67
C VAL A 40 7.81 13.36 6.53
N ASP A 41 7.17 13.14 7.69
CA ASP A 41 7.02 14.17 8.72
C ASP A 41 7.49 13.63 10.07
N ARG A 42 8.42 14.35 10.72
CA ARG A 42 9.02 13.96 12.02
C ARG A 42 9.48 12.50 12.08
N GLY A 43 10.05 11.99 10.98
CA GLY A 43 10.54 10.61 10.88
C GLY A 43 9.45 9.55 10.67
N ARG A 44 8.22 9.95 10.37
CA ARG A 44 7.10 9.05 10.04
C ARG A 44 6.76 9.16 8.57
N LEU A 45 6.59 8.02 7.90
CA LEU A 45 6.20 7.96 6.49
C LEU A 45 4.68 7.94 6.37
N GLY A 46 4.12 8.96 5.73
CA GLY A 46 2.74 8.96 5.22
C GLY A 46 2.76 8.61 3.74
N VAL A 47 1.85 7.73 3.31
CA VAL A 47 1.73 7.29 1.92
C VAL A 47 0.32 7.50 1.42
N GLU A 48 0.21 8.26 0.33
CA GLU A 48 -0.99 8.34 -0.49
C GLU A 48 -0.91 7.28 -1.58
N VAL A 49 -1.92 6.43 -1.70
CA VAL A 49 -1.96 5.34 -2.68
C VAL A 49 -3.07 5.61 -3.68
N HIS A 50 -2.75 5.56 -4.97
CA HIS A 50 -3.72 5.68 -6.04
C HIS A 50 -3.66 4.47 -6.96
N HIS A 51 -4.83 4.00 -7.36
CA HIS A 51 -5.02 3.05 -8.45
C HIS A 51 -6.29 3.46 -9.22
N PRO A 52 -6.36 3.32 -10.55
CA PRO A 52 -7.52 3.73 -11.34
C PRO A 52 -8.85 3.16 -10.83
N VAL A 53 -8.85 1.89 -10.39
CA VAL A 53 -10.04 1.20 -9.84
C VAL A 53 -10.55 1.83 -8.54
N PHE A 54 -9.78 2.66 -7.83
CA PHE A 54 -10.26 3.29 -6.59
C PHE A 54 -11.50 4.16 -6.83
N ALA A 55 -11.68 4.72 -8.03
CA ALA A 55 -12.88 5.47 -8.38
C ALA A 55 -14.16 4.63 -8.24
N ASP A 56 -14.07 3.32 -8.51
CA ASP A 56 -15.19 2.38 -8.51
C ASP A 56 -15.42 1.71 -7.14
N LEU A 57 -14.42 1.76 -6.26
CA LEU A 57 -14.50 1.19 -4.92
C LEU A 57 -15.24 2.11 -3.95
N GLY A 58 -15.95 1.52 -2.99
CA GLY A 58 -16.47 2.23 -1.82
C GLY A 58 -15.35 2.64 -0.84
N PRO A 59 -15.57 3.62 0.06
CA PRO A 59 -14.54 4.15 0.95
C PRO A 59 -13.79 3.07 1.76
N ASP A 60 -14.54 2.13 2.36
CA ASP A 60 -13.95 1.06 3.18
C ASP A 60 -13.05 0.13 2.34
N HIS A 61 -13.47 -0.20 1.12
CA HIS A 61 -12.69 -1.05 0.21
C HIS A 61 -11.47 -0.33 -0.35
N ARG A 62 -11.49 1.00 -0.49
CA ARG A 62 -10.30 1.78 -0.88
C ARG A 62 -9.24 1.74 0.20
N ASP A 63 -9.65 1.91 1.46
CA ASP A 63 -8.77 1.80 2.61
C ASP A 63 -8.12 0.41 2.69
N GLU A 64 -8.93 -0.64 2.50
CA GLU A 64 -8.44 -2.02 2.45
C GLU A 64 -7.45 -2.21 1.30
N ALA A 65 -7.79 -1.75 0.10
CA ALA A 65 -6.94 -1.85 -1.08
C ALA A 65 -5.61 -1.13 -0.91
N ALA A 66 -5.60 0.11 -0.41
CA ALA A 66 -4.36 0.85 -0.16
C ALA A 66 -3.44 0.13 0.82
N LYS A 67 -3.99 -0.43 1.90
CA LYS A 67 -3.23 -1.20 2.89
C LYS A 67 -2.71 -2.52 2.30
N ALA A 68 -3.53 -3.21 1.52
CA ALA A 68 -3.16 -4.49 0.91
C ALA A 68 -2.05 -4.31 -0.15
N VAL A 69 -2.12 -3.24 -0.95
CA VAL A 69 -1.06 -2.84 -1.88
C VAL A 69 0.27 -2.59 -1.15
N LEU A 70 0.26 -1.85 -0.03
CA LEU A 70 1.48 -1.60 0.73
C LEU A 70 2.03 -2.85 1.40
N ALA A 71 1.16 -3.72 1.93
CA ALA A 71 1.55 -5.00 2.50
C ALA A 71 2.19 -5.91 1.43
N ALA A 72 1.63 -5.96 0.22
CA ALA A 72 2.22 -6.67 -0.91
C ALA A 72 3.56 -6.05 -1.34
N THR A 73 3.70 -4.73 -1.27
CA THR A 73 4.90 -4.03 -1.73
C THR A 73 6.08 -4.18 -0.78
N LEU A 74 5.86 -3.98 0.52
CA LEU A 74 6.93 -3.89 1.53
C LEU A 74 7.00 -5.14 2.42
N GLY A 75 5.98 -5.99 2.37
CA GLY A 75 5.74 -6.98 3.40
C GLY A 75 5.09 -6.35 4.63
N LEU A 76 4.22 -7.12 5.28
CA LEU A 76 3.44 -6.64 6.41
C LEU A 76 4.30 -6.13 7.59
N PRO A 77 5.40 -6.80 8.00
CA PRO A 77 6.19 -6.33 9.14
C PRO A 77 6.85 -4.97 8.90
N LEU A 78 7.44 -4.78 7.72
CA LEU A 78 8.14 -3.55 7.36
C LEU A 78 7.17 -2.40 7.14
N ALA A 79 6.04 -2.65 6.47
CA ALA A 79 4.97 -1.68 6.31
C ALA A 79 4.47 -1.17 7.68
N ALA A 80 4.22 -2.08 8.63
CA ALA A 80 3.75 -1.72 9.97
C ALA A 80 4.78 -0.96 10.82
N GLN A 81 6.08 -1.12 10.52
CA GLN A 81 7.16 -0.44 11.23
C GLN A 81 7.39 0.99 10.73
N VAL A 82 7.35 1.19 9.40
CA VAL A 82 7.79 2.44 8.76
C VAL A 82 6.62 3.35 8.39
N VAL A 83 5.50 2.77 7.94
CA VAL A 83 4.35 3.53 7.45
C VAL A 83 3.44 3.88 8.62
N ALA A 84 3.31 5.18 8.88
CA ALA A 84 2.48 5.70 9.96
C ALA A 84 1.04 5.97 9.52
N GLU A 85 0.86 6.36 8.26
CA GLU A 85 -0.44 6.72 7.70
C GLU A 85 -0.54 6.27 6.25
N VAL A 86 -1.71 5.76 5.88
CA VAL A 86 -2.05 5.31 4.53
C VAL A 86 -3.36 5.97 4.14
N VAL A 87 -3.34 6.70 3.03
CA VAL A 87 -4.52 7.42 2.52
C VAL A 87 -4.81 6.94 1.10
N PRO A 88 -6.00 6.38 0.80
CA PRO A 88 -6.37 6.12 -0.57
C PRO A 88 -6.74 7.42 -1.29
N ALA A 89 -6.17 7.63 -2.47
CA ALA A 89 -6.48 8.75 -3.34
C ALA A 89 -7.29 8.29 -4.55
N THR A 90 -8.41 8.96 -4.85
CA THR A 90 -9.20 8.70 -6.07
C THR A 90 -8.67 9.43 -7.29
N HIS A 91 -7.68 10.29 -7.11
CA HIS A 91 -7.00 11.02 -8.18
C HIS A 91 -5.49 10.79 -8.03
N THR A 92 -4.78 10.78 -9.15
CA THR A 92 -3.33 10.67 -9.19
C THR A 92 -2.68 11.80 -8.37
N PRO A 93 -1.83 11.50 -7.36
CA PRO A 93 -1.09 12.52 -6.64
C PRO A 93 -0.13 13.28 -7.56
N ILE A 94 0.10 14.56 -7.27
CA ILE A 94 0.92 15.45 -8.11
C ILE A 94 2.36 14.94 -8.22
N ASP A 95 2.99 14.63 -7.08
CA ASP A 95 4.37 14.15 -7.00
C ASP A 95 4.42 12.63 -6.87
N SER A 96 3.65 11.93 -7.71
CA SER A 96 3.51 10.48 -7.63
C SER A 96 4.64 9.71 -8.31
N PHE A 97 4.91 8.51 -7.82
CA PHE A 97 5.88 7.58 -8.36
C PHE A 97 5.42 6.12 -8.17
N GLY A 98 6.06 5.18 -8.84
CA GLY A 98 5.69 3.75 -8.79
C GLY A 98 6.16 3.03 -7.53
N LEU A 99 5.55 1.88 -7.23
CA LEU A 99 5.86 1.04 -6.08
C LEU A 99 7.34 0.59 -5.96
N PRO A 100 8.10 0.30 -7.04
CA PRO A 100 9.51 -0.06 -6.92
C PRO A 100 10.35 1.03 -6.26
N ALA A 101 10.09 2.31 -6.57
CA ALA A 101 10.80 3.43 -5.95
C ALA A 101 10.44 3.58 -4.46
N LEU A 102 9.18 3.30 -4.09
CA LEU A 102 8.78 3.26 -2.68
C LEU A 102 9.53 2.17 -1.92
N ARG A 103 9.60 0.95 -2.48
CA ARG A 103 10.33 -0.17 -1.86
C ARG A 103 11.78 0.20 -1.60
N SER A 104 12.49 0.68 -2.64
CA SER A 104 13.89 1.11 -2.51
C SER A 104 14.07 2.23 -1.48
N PHE A 105 13.15 3.20 -1.43
CA PHE A 105 13.18 4.26 -0.44
C PHE A 105 13.06 3.72 0.97
N VAL A 106 12.08 2.85 1.25
CA VAL A 106 11.87 2.27 2.57
C VAL A 106 13.06 1.41 2.99
N GLU A 107 13.60 0.59 2.08
CA GLU A 107 14.80 -0.21 2.34
C GLU A 107 15.99 0.67 2.74
N SER A 108 16.17 1.82 2.09
CA SER A 108 17.24 2.78 2.40
C SER A 108 17.11 3.44 3.78
N LEU A 109 15.90 3.47 4.35
CA LEU A 109 15.67 3.98 5.71
C LEU A 109 15.99 2.94 6.79
N THR A 110 16.07 1.67 6.41
CA THR A 110 16.29 0.53 7.33
C THR A 110 17.67 -0.09 7.23
N ALA A 111 18.44 0.29 6.20
CA ALA A 111 19.84 -0.09 6.01
C ALA A 111 20.77 0.69 6.97
#